data_AF-A0A0N4YJB7-F1
#
_entry.id   AF-A0A0N4YJB7-F1
#
_cell.length_a   1.000
_cell.length_b   1.000
_cell.length_c   1.000
_cell.angle_alpha   90.00
_cell.angle_beta   90.00
_cell.angle_gamma   90.00
#
_symmetry.space_group_name_H-M   'P 1'
#
loop_
_entity.id
_entity.type
_entity.pdbx_description
1 polymer ?
#
loop_
_entity_poly.entity_id
_entity_poly.type
_entity_poly.pdbx_seq_one_letter_code
_entity_poly.pdbx_strand_id
1 'polypeptide(L)'
;MPDNELEALTAYYRRVVRRMMYSNGDLEDPLSDCVEMVLDMAKFQMVKALEDAWARVVADHRHQITLEDVMFVFRRHKFHLKRLLQFAEAAEKIRHLQRAAPRAPKLDEDVDRESDEEQDAVPSTSLPDSNLDRMRCIVEKMDLKMSADELMQRPDREYERRQRRIANIVMNEMSAEESGHAAIGDEPCPLQVRHYSEALRRNLGWRLQKDFLFGCSEDPDDNPLTHQQQG
;
A
#
# COMPACT_ATOMS: atom_id res chain seq x y z
N MET A 1 -0.99 23.85 18.12
CA MET A 1 -0.18 23.49 16.95
C MET A 1 -0.13 24.73 16.07
N PRO A 2 1.05 25.26 15.73
CA PRO A 2 1.14 26.42 14.86
C PRO A 2 0.67 26.02 13.44
N ASP A 3 -0.22 26.82 12.85
CA ASP A 3 -0.89 26.51 11.56
C ASP A 3 0.10 26.17 10.43
N ASN A 4 1.33 26.68 10.50
CA ASN A 4 2.42 26.42 9.56
C ASN A 4 2.88 24.93 9.50
N GLU A 5 2.85 24.20 10.62
CA GLU A 5 3.24 22.78 10.64
C GLU A 5 2.20 21.89 9.94
N LEU A 6 0.91 22.21 10.12
CA LEU A 6 -0.17 21.47 9.49
C LEU A 6 -0.20 21.68 7.97
N GLU A 7 0.10 22.90 7.52
CA GLU A 7 0.25 23.21 6.10
C GLU A 7 1.45 22.48 5.48
N ALA A 8 2.61 22.48 6.15
CA ALA A 8 3.79 21.76 5.71
C ALA A 8 3.53 20.24 5.61
N LEU A 9 2.84 19.67 6.60
CA LEU A 9 2.49 18.24 6.61
C LEU A 9 1.50 17.89 5.49
N THR A 10 0.51 18.74 5.26
CA THR A 10 -0.44 18.59 4.14
C THR A 10 0.29 18.63 2.80
N ALA A 11 1.21 19.57 2.61
CA ALA A 11 2.01 19.68 1.40
C ALA A 11 2.90 18.45 1.17
N TYR A 12 3.48 17.91 2.24
CA TYR A 12 4.25 16.67 2.21
C TYR A 12 3.40 15.48 1.72
N TYR A 13 2.23 15.25 2.32
CA TYR A 13 1.38 14.12 1.92
C TYR A 13 0.82 14.24 0.50
N ARG A 14 0.50 15.46 0.04
CA ARG A 14 0.16 15.70 -1.37
C ARG A 14 1.27 15.25 -2.31
N ARG A 15 2.54 15.55 -1.98
CA ARG A 15 3.69 15.11 -2.77
C ARG A 15 3.85 13.59 -2.79
N VAL A 16 3.64 12.93 -1.64
CA VAL A 16 3.65 11.47 -1.55
C VAL A 16 2.56 10.85 -2.42
N VAL A 17 1.33 11.36 -2.32
CA VAL A 17 0.19 10.89 -3.13
C VAL A 17 0.45 11.06 -4.62
N ARG A 18 0.96 12.21 -5.07
CA ARG A 18 1.37 12.43 -6.48
C ARG A 18 2.33 11.36 -6.97
N ARG A 19 3.41 11.08 -6.22
CA ARG A 19 4.39 10.04 -6.56
C ARG A 19 3.76 8.65 -6.62
N MET A 20 2.84 8.35 -5.71
CA MET A 20 2.09 7.09 -5.74
C MET A 20 1.16 7.00 -6.95
N MET A 21 0.47 8.08 -7.33
CA MET A 21 -0.40 8.12 -8.51
C MET A 21 0.41 7.90 -9.79
N TYR A 22 1.55 8.59 -9.93
CA TYR A 22 2.48 8.40 -11.05
C TYR A 22 2.99 6.95 -11.13
N SER A 23 3.43 6.38 -9.99
CA SER A 23 3.90 4.99 -9.92
C SER A 23 2.80 3.97 -10.28
N ASN A 24 1.53 4.37 -10.26
CA ASN A 24 0.39 3.54 -10.61
C ASN A 24 -0.21 3.86 -11.99
N GLY A 25 0.46 4.69 -12.80
CA GLY A 25 0.12 4.95 -14.20
C GLY A 25 -0.71 6.22 -14.45
N ASP A 26 -0.76 7.15 -13.51
CA ASP A 26 -1.19 8.52 -13.80
C ASP A 26 0.00 9.37 -14.29
N LEU A 27 -0.24 10.63 -14.67
CA LEU A 27 0.83 11.55 -15.06
C LEU A 27 1.69 11.99 -13.86
N GLU A 28 2.89 12.48 -14.17
CA GLU A 28 3.81 13.05 -13.18
C GLU A 28 3.19 14.24 -12.44
N ASP A 29 2.40 15.05 -13.15
CA ASP A 29 1.60 16.14 -12.59
C ASP A 29 0.09 15.86 -12.76
N PRO A 30 -0.52 15.10 -11.83
CA PRO A 30 -1.94 14.81 -11.88
C PRO A 30 -2.77 16.03 -11.44
N LEU A 31 -4.03 16.08 -11.89
CA LEU A 31 -4.96 17.16 -11.52
C LEU A 31 -5.09 17.30 -10.00
N SER A 32 -5.04 18.54 -9.49
CA SER A 32 -5.06 18.81 -8.04
C SER A 32 -6.28 18.19 -7.35
N ASP A 33 -7.47 18.26 -7.96
CA ASP A 33 -8.69 17.68 -7.40
C ASP A 33 -8.60 16.15 -7.26
N CYS A 34 -7.88 15.49 -8.17
CA CYS A 34 -7.63 14.05 -8.09
C CYS A 34 -6.65 13.71 -6.96
N VAL A 35 -5.63 14.53 -6.76
CA VAL A 35 -4.69 14.39 -5.62
C VAL A 35 -5.44 14.52 -4.30
N GLU A 36 -6.29 15.54 -4.15
CA GLU A 36 -7.09 15.73 -2.94
C GLU A 36 -8.04 14.56 -2.71
N MET A 37 -8.73 14.11 -3.75
CA MET A 37 -9.63 12.96 -3.66
C MET A 37 -8.91 11.68 -3.21
N VAL A 38 -7.73 11.39 -3.77
CA VAL A 38 -6.94 10.20 -3.39
C VAL A 38 -6.38 10.34 -1.98
N LEU A 39 -5.95 11.54 -1.59
CA LEU A 39 -5.46 11.82 -0.25
C LEU A 39 -6.56 11.63 0.81
N ASP A 40 -7.75 12.19 0.57
CA ASP A 40 -8.91 12.03 1.45
C ASP A 40 -9.33 10.56 1.56
N MET A 41 -9.29 9.83 0.44
CA MET A 41 -9.54 8.40 0.42
C MET A 41 -8.54 7.64 1.28
N ALA A 42 -7.25 7.89 1.11
CA ALA A 42 -6.20 7.23 1.88
C ALA A 42 -6.36 7.53 3.38
N LYS A 43 -6.59 8.79 3.75
CA LYS A 43 -6.86 9.20 5.13
C LYS A 43 -8.06 8.46 5.71
N PHE A 44 -9.18 8.42 5.00
CA PHE A 44 -10.38 7.73 5.43
C PHE A 44 -10.11 6.25 5.69
N GLN A 45 -9.41 5.57 4.77
CA GLN A 45 -9.10 4.15 4.90
C GLN A 45 -8.14 3.88 6.08
N MET A 46 -7.16 4.77 6.32
CA MET A 46 -6.26 4.67 7.47
C MET A 46 -6.99 4.80 8.80
N VAL A 47 -7.90 5.78 8.93
CA VAL A 47 -8.72 5.96 10.13
C VAL A 47 -9.57 4.72 10.37
N LYS A 48 -10.27 4.24 9.33
CA LYS A 48 -11.10 3.04 9.43
C LYS A 48 -10.30 1.82 9.90
N ALA A 49 -9.11 1.58 9.33
CA ALA A 49 -8.26 0.47 9.73
C ALA A 49 -7.85 0.56 11.22
N LEU A 50 -7.60 1.76 11.72
CA LEU A 50 -7.28 1.98 13.14
C LEU A 50 -8.51 1.83 14.04
N GLU A 51 -9.70 2.25 13.59
CA GLU A 51 -10.96 2.03 14.31
C GLU A 51 -11.27 0.53 14.43
N ASP A 52 -11.10 -0.23 13.35
CA ASP A 52 -11.31 -1.68 13.33
C ASP A 52 -10.29 -2.39 14.24
N ALA A 53 -9.02 -1.97 14.22
CA ALA A 53 -8.01 -2.47 15.14
C ALA A 53 -8.33 -2.09 16.61
N TRP A 54 -8.82 -0.88 16.85
CA TRP A 54 -9.19 -0.39 18.18
C TRP A 54 -10.38 -1.17 18.76
N ALA A 55 -11.38 -1.50 17.95
CA ALA A 55 -12.52 -2.31 18.38
C ALA A 55 -12.08 -3.67 18.97
N ARG A 56 -11.06 -4.31 18.37
CA ARG A 56 -10.43 -5.52 18.89
C ARG A 56 -9.69 -5.28 20.20
N VAL A 57 -8.88 -4.21 20.27
CA VAL A 57 -8.13 -3.84 21.49
C VAL A 57 -9.08 -3.64 22.67
N VAL A 58 -10.22 -2.98 22.45
CA VAL A 58 -11.27 -2.78 23.47
C VAL A 58 -11.91 -4.09 23.88
N ALA A 59 -12.21 -4.98 22.93
CA ALA A 59 -12.76 -6.32 23.21
C ALA A 59 -11.80 -7.18 24.06
N ASP A 60 -10.49 -7.01 23.87
CA ASP A 60 -9.44 -7.67 24.66
C ASP A 60 -9.10 -6.95 25.98
N HIS A 61 -9.85 -5.90 26.35
CA HIS A 61 -9.59 -5.06 27.54
C HIS A 61 -8.18 -4.45 27.59
N ARG A 62 -7.61 -4.15 26.42
CA ARG A 62 -6.33 -3.45 26.28
C ARG A 62 -6.56 -1.97 25.99
N HIS A 63 -5.49 -1.18 26.12
CA HIS A 63 -5.52 0.27 25.88
C HIS A 63 -4.49 0.73 24.85
N GLN A 64 -3.88 -0.21 24.12
CA GLN A 64 -2.85 0.08 23.13
C GLN A 64 -3.02 -0.81 21.90
N ILE A 65 -3.01 -0.18 20.73
CA ILE A 65 -2.95 -0.85 19.43
C ILE A 65 -1.54 -1.40 19.24
N THR A 66 -1.45 -2.70 18.94
CA THR A 66 -0.19 -3.36 18.58
C THR A 66 -0.15 -3.68 17.09
N LEU A 67 1.03 -4.06 16.58
CA LEU A 67 1.18 -4.52 15.20
C LEU A 67 0.27 -5.71 14.87
N GLU A 68 0.05 -6.61 15.84
CA GLU A 68 -0.84 -7.76 15.68
C GLU A 68 -2.28 -7.33 15.40
N ASP A 69 -2.75 -6.29 16.07
CA ASP A 69 -4.10 -5.76 15.90
C ASP A 69 -4.29 -5.20 14.48
N VAL A 70 -3.31 -4.44 14.01
CA VAL A 70 -3.33 -3.88 12.65
C VAL A 70 -3.23 -4.98 11.60
N MET A 71 -2.31 -5.94 11.76
CA MET A 71 -2.19 -7.08 10.84
C MET A 71 -3.48 -7.91 10.80
N PHE A 72 -4.17 -8.06 11.93
CA PHE A 72 -5.41 -8.83 12.00
C PHE A 72 -6.54 -8.20 11.18
N VAL A 73 -6.56 -6.88 10.98
CA VAL A 73 -7.50 -6.22 10.05
C VAL A 73 -7.34 -6.81 8.63
N PHE A 74 -6.13 -7.20 8.24
CA PHE A 74 -5.83 -7.81 6.95
C PHE A 74 -6.05 -9.33 6.90
N ARG A 75 -6.56 -9.99 7.95
CA ARG A 75 -6.69 -11.47 8.00
C ARG A 75 -7.51 -12.06 6.86
N ARG A 76 -8.49 -11.32 6.36
CA ARG A 76 -9.34 -11.72 5.21
C ARG A 76 -8.67 -11.51 3.86
N HIS A 77 -7.50 -10.86 3.84
CA HIS A 77 -6.80 -10.44 2.63
C HIS A 77 -5.39 -11.02 2.59
N LYS A 78 -5.33 -12.32 2.31
CA LYS A 78 -4.10 -13.12 2.17
C LYS A 78 -3.07 -12.41 1.27
N PHE A 79 -3.49 -11.79 0.17
CA PHE A 79 -2.58 -11.04 -0.71
C PHE A 79 -1.96 -9.80 -0.06
N HIS A 80 -2.74 -9.03 0.71
CA HIS A 80 -2.22 -7.88 1.43
C HIS A 80 -1.25 -8.32 2.53
N LEU A 81 -1.58 -9.36 3.29
CA LEU A 81 -0.67 -9.97 4.27
C LEU A 81 0.63 -10.45 3.63
N LYS A 82 0.54 -11.14 2.48
CA LYS A 82 1.72 -11.55 1.70
C LYS A 82 2.61 -10.35 1.36
N ARG A 83 2.03 -9.27 0.82
CA ARG A 83 2.80 -8.08 0.43
C ARG A 83 3.44 -7.39 1.63
N LEU A 84 2.76 -7.34 2.78
CA LEU A 84 3.32 -6.82 4.02
C LEU A 84 4.53 -7.65 4.48
N LEU A 85 4.45 -8.98 4.41
CA LEU A 85 5.58 -9.87 4.72
C LEU A 85 6.76 -9.67 3.74
N GLN A 86 6.49 -9.60 2.43
CA GLN A 86 7.51 -9.35 1.42
C GLN A 86 8.18 -7.99 1.60
N PHE A 87 7.41 -6.97 1.99
CA PHE A 87 7.96 -5.66 2.32
C PHE A 87 8.88 -5.72 3.54
N ALA A 88 8.47 -6.40 4.61
CA ALA A 88 9.31 -6.58 5.79
C ALA A 88 10.62 -7.31 5.47
N GLU A 89 10.54 -8.38 4.66
CA GLU A 89 11.71 -9.13 4.20
C GLU A 89 12.68 -8.24 3.39
N ALA A 90 12.15 -7.47 2.44
CA ALA A 90 12.95 -6.56 1.63
C ALA A 90 13.59 -5.45 2.49
N ALA A 91 12.84 -4.87 3.43
CA ALA A 91 13.32 -3.84 4.33
C ALA A 91 14.47 -4.35 5.22
N GLU A 92 14.39 -5.59 5.70
CA GLU A 92 15.48 -6.21 6.46
C GLU A 92 16.72 -6.46 5.61
N LYS A 93 16.56 -7.01 4.40
CA LYS A 93 17.68 -7.19 3.46
C LYS A 93 18.39 -5.87 3.16
N ILE A 94 17.64 -4.79 2.93
CA ILE A 94 18.20 -3.45 2.72
C ILE A 94 18.98 -2.98 3.94
N ARG A 95 18.43 -3.12 5.15
CA ARG A 95 19.13 -2.76 6.39
C ARG A 95 20.42 -3.56 6.59
N HIS A 96 20.41 -4.85 6.25
CA HIS A 96 21.61 -5.69 6.30
C HIS A 96 22.66 -5.23 5.29
N LEU A 97 22.26 -4.93 4.05
CA LEU A 97 23.15 -4.38 3.03
C LEU A 97 23.73 -3.03 3.43
N GLN A 98 22.92 -2.12 3.98
CA GLN A 98 23.37 -0.82 4.48
C GLN A 98 24.39 -0.93 5.62
N ARG A 99 24.22 -1.92 6.51
CA ARG A 99 25.20 -2.20 7.59
C ARG A 99 26.48 -2.86 7.08
N ALA A 100 26.37 -3.71 6.06
CA ALA A 100 27.50 -4.43 5.47
C ALA A 100 28.28 -3.58 4.44
N ALA A 101 27.65 -2.54 3.88
CA ALA A 101 28.29 -1.64 2.95
C ALA A 101 29.42 -0.87 3.66
N PRO A 102 30.66 -0.92 3.15
CA PRO A 102 31.70 -0.01 3.60
C PRO A 102 31.20 1.43 3.39
N ARG A 103 31.34 2.29 4.39
CA ARG A 103 31.13 3.73 4.19
C ARG A 103 32.16 4.17 3.15
N ALA A 104 31.73 4.35 1.91
CA ALA A 104 32.58 4.92 0.89
C ALA A 104 33.05 6.29 1.42
N PRO A 105 34.37 6.60 1.40
CA PRO A 105 34.80 7.96 1.66
C PRO A 105 34.04 8.84 0.65
N LYS A 106 33.27 9.81 1.15
CA LYS A 106 32.57 10.82 0.34
C LYS A 106 33.65 11.45 -0.56
N LEU A 107 33.72 11.02 -1.82
CA LEU A 107 34.54 11.66 -2.83
C LEU A 107 33.62 12.70 -3.48
N ASP A 108 34.10 13.92 -3.39
CA ASP A 108 33.55 15.20 -3.83
C ASP A 108 32.49 15.84 -2.92
N GLU A 109 32.94 16.97 -2.39
CA GLU A 109 32.18 18.00 -1.70
C GLU A 109 31.16 18.60 -2.67
N ASP A 110 29.87 18.44 -2.36
CA ASP A 110 28.96 19.57 -2.30
C ASP A 110 28.20 19.42 -1.00
N VAL A 111 28.23 20.47 -0.19
CA VAL A 111 27.64 20.51 1.15
C VAL A 111 26.13 20.59 1.00
N ASP A 112 25.49 19.45 0.73
CA ASP A 112 24.06 19.25 0.97
C ASP A 112 23.85 19.20 2.49
N ARG A 113 23.67 20.38 3.08
CA ARG A 113 23.14 20.57 4.43
C ARG A 113 21.66 20.15 4.46
N GLU A 114 21.36 18.87 4.28
CA GLU A 114 20.01 18.35 4.51
C GLU A 114 19.95 16.81 4.55
N SER A 115 20.91 16.12 5.19
CA SER A 115 20.72 14.67 5.42
C SER A 115 21.62 14.02 6.48
N ASP A 116 21.82 14.63 7.66
CA ASP A 116 22.57 13.95 8.73
C ASP A 116 22.12 14.30 10.16
N GLU A 117 20.85 14.68 10.37
CA GLU A 117 20.28 14.90 11.71
C GLU A 117 18.97 14.13 11.90
N GLU A 118 19.03 12.79 11.92
CA GLU A 118 18.20 11.93 12.78
C GLU A 118 18.49 10.46 12.48
N GLN A 119 19.56 9.94 13.09
CA GLN A 119 19.65 8.52 13.42
C GLN A 119 20.60 8.35 14.60
N ASP A 120 20.32 9.08 15.68
CA ASP A 120 20.79 8.68 17.00
C ASP A 120 20.03 7.41 17.39
N ALA A 121 20.55 6.30 16.88
CA ALA A 121 20.18 4.98 17.30
C ALA A 121 20.58 4.83 18.77
N VAL A 122 19.60 4.94 19.65
CA VAL A 122 19.66 4.45 21.02
C VAL A 122 20.36 3.08 21.02
N PRO A 123 21.39 2.84 21.86
CA PRO A 123 22.06 1.55 21.93
C PRO A 123 21.07 0.53 22.50
N SER A 124 20.31 -0.14 21.64
CA SER A 124 19.40 -1.20 22.07
C SER A 124 20.21 -2.48 22.26
N THR A 125 20.64 -2.68 23.49
CA THR A 125 21.19 -3.93 23.98
C THR A 125 20.08 -4.98 24.11
N SER A 126 19.89 -5.83 23.09
CA SER A 126 19.51 -7.26 23.19
C SER A 126 19.02 -7.81 21.84
N LEU A 127 19.45 -9.02 21.50
CA LEU A 127 19.21 -9.85 20.29
C LEU A 127 17.70 -10.07 19.95
N PRO A 128 17.33 -10.83 18.90
CA PRO A 128 17.18 -10.44 17.50
C PRO A 128 15.77 -10.82 17.00
N ASP A 129 14.71 -10.17 17.47
CA ASP A 129 13.40 -10.41 16.85
C ASP A 129 13.33 -9.59 15.56
N SER A 130 13.67 -10.23 14.45
CA SER A 130 13.40 -9.68 13.12
C SER A 130 11.91 -9.29 13.05
N ASN A 131 11.63 -8.10 12.53
CA ASN A 131 10.25 -7.65 12.35
C ASN A 131 9.50 -8.64 11.45
N LEU A 132 10.20 -9.22 10.46
CA LEU A 132 9.67 -10.28 9.62
C LEU A 132 9.28 -11.51 10.47
N ASP A 133 10.14 -11.99 11.37
CA ASP A 133 9.83 -13.16 12.21
C ASP A 133 8.62 -12.91 13.11
N ARG A 134 8.51 -11.71 13.69
CA ARG A 134 7.34 -11.30 14.46
C ARG A 134 6.06 -11.31 13.61
N MET A 135 6.13 -10.75 12.40
CA MET A 135 4.99 -10.73 11.48
C MET A 135 4.59 -12.14 11.02
N ARG A 136 5.56 -13.03 10.77
CA ARG A 136 5.30 -14.44 10.42
C ARG A 136 4.59 -15.16 11.57
N CYS A 137 5.08 -15.01 12.80
CA CYS A 137 4.43 -15.59 13.99
C CYS A 137 2.99 -15.11 14.17
N ILE A 138 2.72 -13.83 13.90
CA ILE A 138 1.36 -13.28 13.92
C ILE A 138 0.47 -13.95 12.87
N VAL A 139 0.95 -14.12 11.64
CA VAL A 139 0.21 -14.77 10.55
C VAL A 139 -0.11 -16.23 10.87
N GLU A 140 0.82 -16.99 11.46
CA GLU A 140 0.58 -18.38 11.90
C GLU A 140 -0.56 -18.49 12.92
N LYS A 141 -0.78 -17.46 13.74
CA LYS A 141 -1.86 -17.42 14.74
C LYS A 141 -3.22 -17.03 14.15
N MET A 142 -3.29 -16.56 12.90
CA MET A 142 -4.54 -16.05 12.30
C MET A 142 -5.50 -17.12 11.76
N ASP A 143 -5.22 -18.40 11.98
CA ASP A 143 -6.02 -19.54 11.48
C ASP A 143 -6.39 -19.42 9.99
N LEU A 144 -5.41 -19.03 9.17
CA LEU A 144 -5.62 -18.80 7.72
C LEU A 144 -5.71 -20.11 6.92
N LYS A 145 -5.69 -21.28 7.59
CA LYS A 145 -5.55 -22.63 7.00
C LYS A 145 -4.30 -22.79 6.12
N MET A 146 -3.30 -21.93 6.30
CA MET A 146 -2.00 -21.96 5.61
C MET A 146 -0.96 -21.24 6.47
N SER A 147 0.29 -21.68 6.34
CA SER A 147 1.44 -21.07 7.00
C SER A 147 1.86 -19.77 6.32
N ALA A 148 2.67 -18.96 7.02
CA ALA A 148 3.27 -17.75 6.47
C ALA A 148 4.19 -18.04 5.27
N ASP A 149 4.89 -19.18 5.27
CA ASP A 149 5.71 -19.63 4.14
C ASP A 149 4.88 -19.96 2.90
N GLU A 150 3.82 -20.76 3.08
CA GLU A 150 2.89 -21.09 1.99
C GLU A 150 2.24 -19.82 1.43
N LEU A 151 1.90 -18.87 2.30
CA LEU A 151 1.36 -17.58 1.90
C LEU A 151 2.35 -16.78 1.03
N MET A 152 3.63 -16.74 1.42
CA MET A 152 4.68 -16.05 0.67
C MET A 152 4.95 -16.67 -0.71
N GLN A 153 4.83 -17.99 -0.83
CA GLN A 153 5.07 -18.70 -2.09
C GLN A 153 3.87 -18.67 -3.05
N ARG A 154 2.68 -18.32 -2.57
CA ARG A 154 1.45 -18.35 -3.36
C ARG A 154 1.52 -17.38 -4.55
N PRO A 155 1.18 -17.79 -5.79
CA PRO A 155 1.21 -16.87 -6.93
C PRO A 155 0.17 -15.75 -6.78
N ASP A 156 0.56 -14.52 -7.04
CA ASP A 156 -0.33 -13.36 -7.04
C ASP A 156 -0.82 -13.14 -8.48
N ARG A 157 -1.77 -13.98 -8.90
CA ARG A 157 -2.29 -13.97 -10.29
C ARG A 157 -2.90 -12.63 -10.66
N GLU A 158 -3.49 -11.91 -9.70
CA GLU A 158 -4.06 -10.59 -9.97
C GLU A 158 -2.97 -9.54 -10.15
N TYR A 159 -1.97 -9.52 -9.28
CA TYR A 159 -0.79 -8.67 -9.44
C TYR A 159 -0.06 -8.96 -10.74
N GLU A 160 0.19 -10.23 -11.06
CA GLU A 160 0.82 -10.63 -12.31
C GLU A 160 0.00 -10.22 -13.54
N ARG A 161 -1.33 -10.36 -13.48
CA ARG A 161 -2.23 -9.87 -14.54
C ARG A 161 -2.17 -8.34 -14.64
N ARG A 162 -2.11 -7.63 -13.52
CA ARG A 162 -2.00 -6.17 -13.49
C ARG A 162 -0.66 -5.71 -14.05
N GLN A 163 0.44 -6.33 -13.63
CA GLN A 163 1.78 -6.12 -14.18
C GLN A 163 1.80 -6.39 -15.69
N ARG A 164 1.19 -7.49 -16.15
CA ARG A 164 1.03 -7.78 -17.58
C ARG A 164 0.21 -6.72 -18.32
N ARG A 165 -0.89 -6.22 -17.74
CA ARG A 165 -1.67 -5.12 -18.35
C ARG A 165 -0.83 -3.85 -18.48
N ILE A 166 -0.13 -3.47 -17.42
CA ILE A 166 0.75 -2.28 -17.42
C ILE A 166 1.87 -2.45 -18.44
N ALA A 167 2.56 -3.60 -18.44
CA ALA A 167 3.62 -3.90 -19.40
C ALA A 167 3.11 -3.90 -20.86
N ASN A 168 1.91 -4.44 -21.11
CA ASN A 168 1.31 -4.42 -22.45
C ASN A 168 0.97 -3.01 -22.92
N ILE A 169 0.49 -2.14 -22.03
CA ILE A 169 0.25 -0.72 -22.35
C ILE A 169 1.58 -0.06 -22.75
N VAL A 170 2.60 -0.18 -21.89
CA VAL A 170 3.93 0.40 -22.12
C VAL A 170 4.58 -0.13 -23.41
N MET A 171 4.47 -1.43 -23.70
CA MET A 171 5.12 -2.04 -24.87
C MET A 171 4.37 -1.80 -26.19
N ASN A 172 3.04 -1.76 -26.16
CA ASN A 172 2.23 -1.56 -27.37
C ASN A 172 2.09 -0.09 -27.75
N GLU A 173 2.11 0.84 -26.80
CA GLU A 173 2.12 2.28 -27.09
C GLU A 173 3.47 2.75 -27.66
N MET A 174 4.57 2.04 -27.39
CA MET A 174 5.86 2.27 -28.06
C MET A 174 5.98 1.66 -29.47
N SER A 175 5.02 0.82 -29.89
CA SER A 175 5.09 0.08 -31.16
C SER A 175 4.03 0.49 -32.19
N ALA A 176 3.12 1.40 -31.86
CA ALA A 176 1.98 1.78 -32.70
C ALA A 176 2.21 3.11 -33.44
N GLU A 177 3.26 3.17 -34.26
CA GLU A 177 3.18 3.96 -35.49
C GLU A 177 2.41 3.09 -36.51
N GLU A 178 1.32 3.63 -37.08
CA GLU A 178 0.44 3.02 -38.09
C GLU A 178 -0.67 2.06 -37.59
N SER A 179 -1.86 2.62 -37.31
CA SER A 179 -3.11 2.28 -38.05
C SER A 179 -4.37 2.96 -37.46
N GLY A 180 -4.76 4.08 -38.06
CA GLY A 180 -6.12 4.30 -38.58
C GLY A 180 -7.32 4.43 -37.64
N HIS A 181 -7.58 5.68 -37.22
CA HIS A 181 -8.90 6.32 -37.05
C HIS A 181 -9.88 5.81 -35.98
N ALA A 182 -9.65 6.26 -34.75
CA ALA A 182 -10.67 6.89 -33.91
C ALA A 182 -10.02 8.00 -33.08
N ALA A 183 -9.99 9.23 -33.60
CA ALA A 183 -9.31 10.35 -32.95
C ALA A 183 -10.08 10.81 -31.70
N ILE A 184 -9.50 10.61 -30.51
CA ILE A 184 -9.41 11.63 -29.44
C ILE A 184 -8.07 11.46 -28.69
N GLY A 185 -7.02 12.11 -29.22
CA GLY A 185 -5.86 12.66 -28.49
C GLY A 185 -4.78 11.70 -27.97
N ASP A 186 -3.70 11.51 -28.75
CA ASP A 186 -2.43 10.88 -28.34
C ASP A 186 -1.56 11.76 -27.42
N GLU A 187 -2.15 12.70 -26.68
CA GLU A 187 -1.47 13.35 -25.57
C GLU A 187 -1.80 12.59 -24.28
N PRO A 188 -0.79 12.22 -23.47
CA PRO A 188 -1.04 11.69 -22.15
C PRO A 188 -1.91 12.70 -21.38
N CYS A 189 -3.17 12.33 -21.12
CA CYS A 189 -4.09 13.19 -20.39
C CYS A 189 -4.21 12.68 -18.94
N PRO A 190 -4.14 13.57 -17.93
CA PRO A 190 -4.21 13.13 -16.55
C PRO A 190 -5.57 12.50 -16.28
N LEU A 191 -5.58 11.52 -15.38
CA LEU A 191 -6.83 10.95 -14.94
C LEU A 191 -7.70 12.04 -14.32
N GLN A 192 -8.96 12.08 -14.75
CA GLN A 192 -9.96 13.01 -14.24
C GLN A 192 -10.73 12.40 -13.07
N VAL A 193 -11.32 13.25 -12.22
CA VAL A 193 -12.14 12.87 -11.06
C VAL A 193 -13.22 11.84 -11.41
N ARG A 194 -13.79 11.91 -12.63
CA ARG A 194 -14.77 10.94 -13.13
C ARG A 194 -14.24 9.50 -13.20
N HIS A 195 -12.94 9.32 -13.50
CA HIS A 195 -12.31 8.01 -13.57
C HIS A 195 -12.20 7.38 -12.18
N TYR A 196 -11.79 8.15 -11.18
CA TYR A 196 -11.75 7.72 -9.77
C TYR A 196 -13.15 7.42 -9.23
N SER A 197 -14.11 8.29 -9.53
CA SER A 197 -15.52 8.11 -9.13
C SER A 197 -16.12 6.82 -9.71
N GLU A 198 -15.83 6.53 -10.98
CA GLU A 198 -16.24 5.29 -11.63
C GLU A 198 -15.55 4.06 -11.02
N ALA A 199 -14.26 4.16 -10.68
CA ALA A 199 -13.54 3.09 -9.99
C ALA A 199 -14.17 2.76 -8.62
N LEU A 200 -14.53 3.79 -7.85
CA LEU A 200 -15.26 3.64 -6.58
C LEU A 200 -16.64 3.01 -6.79
N ARG A 201 -17.38 3.41 -7.84
CA ARG A 201 -18.69 2.85 -8.17
C ARG A 201 -18.60 1.36 -8.54
N ARG A 202 -17.49 0.90 -9.11
CA ARG A 202 -17.27 -0.52 -9.45
C ARG A 202 -16.72 -1.34 -8.29
N ASN A 203 -16.07 -0.71 -7.31
CA ASN A 203 -15.50 -1.40 -6.16
C ASN A 203 -16.60 -1.86 -5.18
N LEU A 204 -16.72 -3.18 -5.00
CA LEU A 204 -17.77 -3.78 -4.17
C LEU A 204 -17.60 -3.47 -2.68
N GLY A 205 -16.37 -3.51 -2.15
CA GLY A 205 -16.11 -3.18 -0.75
C GLY A 205 -16.37 -1.71 -0.44
N TRP A 206 -16.03 -0.82 -1.38
CA TRP A 206 -16.37 0.59 -1.26
C TRP A 206 -17.89 0.80 -1.20
N ARG A 207 -18.64 0.09 -2.04
CA ARG A 207 -20.10 0.18 -2.05
C ARG A 207 -20.75 -0.34 -0.77
N LEU A 208 -20.27 -1.46 -0.25
CA LEU A 208 -20.92 -2.13 0.88
C LEU A 208 -20.47 -1.58 2.23
N GLN A 209 -19.18 -1.26 2.37
CA GLN A 209 -18.57 -0.98 3.67
C GLN A 209 -17.68 0.28 3.65
N LYS A 210 -17.73 1.08 2.56
CA LYS A 210 -16.78 2.18 2.32
C LYS A 210 -15.34 1.70 2.44
N ASP A 211 -15.11 0.47 2.02
CA ASP A 211 -13.84 -0.21 2.19
C ASP A 211 -13.14 -0.41 0.85
N PHE A 212 -12.20 0.49 0.57
CA PHE A 212 -11.45 0.41 -0.68
C PHE A 212 -10.25 -0.52 -0.55
N LEU A 213 -9.57 -0.55 0.60
CA LEU A 213 -8.33 -1.31 0.80
C LEU A 213 -8.59 -2.80 1.06
N PHE A 214 -9.63 -3.11 1.80
CA PHE A 214 -9.95 -4.46 2.24
C PHE A 214 -11.01 -5.07 1.33
N GLY A 215 -11.93 -4.29 0.74
CA GLY A 215 -12.84 -4.86 -0.26
C GLY A 215 -13.91 -5.78 0.38
N CYS A 216 -14.39 -6.77 -0.36
CA CYS A 216 -15.21 -7.86 0.19
C CYS A 216 -14.37 -9.14 0.20
N SER A 217 -14.53 -9.99 1.22
CA SER A 217 -13.74 -11.23 1.35
C SER A 217 -13.76 -12.04 0.05
N GLU A 218 -12.58 -12.46 -0.40
CA GLU A 218 -12.42 -13.32 -1.58
C GLU A 218 -12.76 -14.79 -1.28
N ASP A 219 -12.86 -15.15 -0.01
CA ASP A 219 -13.26 -16.50 0.40
C ASP A 219 -14.77 -16.65 0.12
N PRO A 220 -15.19 -17.61 -0.75
CA PRO A 220 -16.60 -17.78 -1.15
C PRO A 220 -17.52 -18.12 0.03
N ASP A 221 -16.95 -18.62 1.13
CA ASP A 221 -17.65 -18.94 2.38
C ASP A 221 -17.97 -17.70 3.22
N ASP A 222 -17.29 -16.57 2.96
CA ASP A 222 -17.43 -15.30 3.69
C ASP A 222 -18.13 -14.22 2.83
N ASN A 223 -18.58 -14.58 1.62
CA ASN A 223 -19.25 -13.67 0.69
C ASN A 223 -20.77 -13.64 0.98
N PRO A 224 -21.37 -12.51 1.36
CA PRO A 224 -22.81 -12.43 1.62
C PRO A 224 -23.67 -12.71 0.37
N LEU A 225 -23.08 -12.73 -0.84
CA LEU A 225 -23.78 -12.99 -2.10
C LEU A 225 -23.87 -14.47 -2.48
N THR A 226 -23.03 -15.36 -1.93
CA THR A 226 -23.16 -16.81 -2.16
C THR A 226 -24.42 -17.39 -1.50
N HIS A 227 -24.94 -16.73 -0.46
CA HIS A 227 -26.22 -17.08 0.17
C HIS A 227 -27.47 -16.52 -0.52
N GLN A 228 -27.34 -15.56 -1.43
CA GLN A 228 -28.48 -14.97 -2.15
C GLN A 228 -28.84 -15.68 -3.46
N GLN A 229 -28.07 -16.67 -3.90
CA GLN A 229 -28.37 -17.46 -5.11
C GLN A 229 -28.99 -18.83 -4.82
N GLN A 230 -29.41 -19.11 -3.57
CA GLN A 230 -30.09 -20.35 -3.18
C GLN A 230 -31.48 -20.14 -2.55
N GLY A 231 -32.14 -19.02 -2.85
CA GLY A 231 -33.53 -18.74 -2.45
C GLY A 231 -34.46 -18.62 -3.64
#